data_AF-A0A7H8N961-F1
#
_entry.id   AF-A0A7H8N961-F1
#
_cell.length_a   1.000
_cell.length_b   1.000
_cell.length_c   1.000
_cell.angle_alpha   90.00
_cell.angle_beta   90.00
_cell.angle_gamma   90.00
#
_symmetry.space_group_name_H-M   'P 1'
#
loop_
_entity.id
_entity.type
_entity.pdbx_description
1 polymer ?
#
loop_
_entity_poly.entity_id
_entity_poly.type
_entity_poly.pdbx_seq_one_letter_code
_entity_poly.pdbx_strand_id
1 'polypeptide(L)' 'MRSKHQHQSVADYIAAKEAGDTETTSRIVREVSERFATRTTDGSEAAALLEATMTTRLGQRRAD' A
#
# COMPACT_ATOMS: atom_id res chain seq x y z
N MET A 1 9.39 19.60 -5.33
CA MET A 1 8.74 19.22 -4.06
C MET A 1 8.00 17.90 -4.30
N ARG A 2 8.61 16.75 -3.98
CA ARG A 2 7.99 15.42 -4.18
C ARG A 2 7.23 15.09 -2.90
N SER A 3 5.91 15.01 -3.02
CA SER A 3 4.96 14.81 -1.92
C SER A 3 5.13 13.48 -1.19
N LYS A 4 4.68 13.50 0.06
CA LYS A 4 4.91 12.59 1.19
C LYS A 4 4.31 11.17 1.09
N HIS A 5 4.06 10.66 -0.12
CA HIS A 5 3.67 9.26 -0.37
C HIS A 5 4.69 8.67 -1.34
N GLN A 6 5.80 8.16 -0.80
CA GLN A 6 7.02 7.89 -1.58
C GLN A 6 6.92 6.70 -2.56
N HIS A 7 5.85 5.91 -2.54
CA HIS A 7 5.75 4.67 -3.31
C HIS A 7 4.39 4.52 -4.00
N GLN A 8 4.39 4.30 -5.33
CA GLN A 8 3.17 4.12 -6.13
C GLN A 8 2.32 2.94 -5.63
N SER A 9 2.97 1.84 -5.22
CA SER A 9 2.34 0.66 -4.63
C SER A 9 1.45 0.97 -3.42
N VAL A 10 1.83 1.95 -2.60
CA VAL A 10 1.05 2.37 -1.42
C VAL A 10 -0.20 3.13 -1.83
N ALA A 11 -0.10 4.00 -2.86
CA ALA A 11 -1.26 4.69 -3.41
C ALA A 11 -2.25 3.70 -4.06
N ASP A 12 -1.73 2.75 -4.82
CA ASP A 12 -2.53 1.71 -5.47
C ASP A 12 -3.22 0.79 -4.43
N TYR A 13 -2.52 0.46 -3.34
CA TYR A 13 -3.09 -0.31 -2.23
C TYR A 13 -4.24 0.44 -1.56
N ILE A 14 -4.08 1.75 -1.30
CA ILE A 14 -5.14 2.57 -0.69
C ILE A 14 -6.36 2.61 -1.61
N ALA A 15 -6.17 2.89 -2.89
CA ALA A 15 -7.26 2.94 -3.87
C ALA A 15 -8.00 1.60 -3.99
N ALA A 16 -7.27 0.48 -4.06
CA ALA A 16 -7.85 -0.85 -4.08
C ALA A 16 -8.62 -1.16 -2.80
N LYS A 17 -8.09 -0.78 -1.64
CA LYS A 17 -8.76 -0.99 -0.35
C LYS A 17 -10.03 -0.17 -0.24
N GLU A 18 -10.02 1.09 -0.65
CA GLU A 18 -11.21 1.94 -0.70
C GLU A 18 -12.27 1.39 -1.67
N ALA A 19 -11.85 0.78 -2.77
CA ALA A 19 -12.73 0.12 -3.73
C ALA A 19 -13.24 -1.26 -3.25
N GLY A 20 -12.70 -1.81 -2.16
CA GLY A 20 -13.02 -3.16 -1.71
C GLY A 20 -12.36 -4.28 -2.53
N ASP A 21 -11.39 -3.94 -3.37
CA ASP A 21 -10.66 -4.87 -4.23
C ASP A 21 -9.61 -5.65 -3.42
N THR A 22 -10.03 -6.82 -2.91
CA THR A 22 -9.17 -7.70 -2.12
C THR A 22 -8.10 -8.39 -2.96
N GLU A 23 -8.34 -8.64 -4.25
CA GLU A 23 -7.37 -9.30 -5.13
C GLU A 23 -6.16 -8.39 -5.37
N THR A 24 -6.43 -7.13 -5.73
CA THR A 24 -5.36 -6.15 -5.96
C THR A 24 -4.60 -5.84 -4.68
N THR A 25 -5.29 -5.69 -3.54
CA THR A 25 -4.59 -5.45 -2.25
C THR A 25 -3.69 -6.64 -1.87
N SER A 26 -4.15 -7.89 -2.03
CA SER A 26 -3.33 -9.08 -1.77
C SER A 26 -2.11 -9.17 -2.70
N ARG A 27 -2.28 -8.86 -4.00
CA ARG A 27 -1.16 -8.84 -4.95
C ARG A 27 -0.08 -7.85 -4.54
N ILE A 28 -0.47 -6.62 -4.20
CA ILE A 28 0.48 -5.55 -3.81
C ILE A 28 1.24 -5.92 -2.54
N VAL A 29 0.54 -6.46 -1.52
CA VAL A 29 1.18 -6.91 -0.28
C VAL A 29 2.23 -7.98 -0.56
N ARG A 30 1.93 -8.95 -1.44
CA ARG A 30 2.89 -9.99 -1.82
C ARG A 30 4.13 -9.39 -2.49
N GLU A 31 3.95 -8.52 -3.48
CA GLU A 31 5.06 -7.94 -4.23
C GLU A 31 5.97 -7.03 -3.37
N VAL A 32 5.39 -6.22 -2.48
CA VAL A 32 6.17 -5.40 -1.53
C VAL A 32 6.93 -6.29 -0.54
N SER A 33 6.29 -7.37 -0.07
CA SER A 33 6.93 -8.33 0.84
C SER A 33 8.09 -9.07 0.18
N GLU A 34 7.94 -9.45 -1.09
CA GLU A 34 9.01 -10.06 -1.90
C GLU A 34 10.20 -9.11 -2.05
N ARG A 35 9.97 -7.83 -2.40
CA ARG A 35 11.03 -6.82 -2.52
C ARG A 35 11.76 -6.56 -1.19
N PHE A 36 11.02 -6.56 -0.08
CA PHE A 36 11.61 -6.42 1.25
C PHE A 36 12.48 -7.63 1.61
N ALA A 37 11.97 -8.84 1.37
CA ALA A 37 12.68 -10.09 1.66
C ALA A 37 14.00 -10.22 0.89
N THR A 38 14.04 -9.76 -0.37
CA THR A 38 15.26 -9.74 -1.19
C THR A 38 16.20 -8.57 -0.88
N ARG A 39 15.90 -7.73 0.12
CA ARG A 39 16.64 -6.51 0.48
C ARG A 39 16.87 -5.56 -0.70
N THR A 40 15.91 -5.55 -1.64
CA THR A 40 15.97 -4.66 -2.82
C THR A 40 15.41 -3.27 -2.50
N THR A 41 14.99 -3.04 -1.24
CA THR A 41 14.49 -1.76 -0.73
C THR A 41 15.15 -1.46 0.62
N ASP A 42 15.11 -0.19 1.03
CA ASP A 42 15.51 0.25 2.37
C ASP A 42 14.46 -0.03 3.46
N GLY A 43 13.36 -0.70 3.10
CA GLY A 43 12.24 -1.02 3.99
C GLY A 43 11.19 0.09 4.13
N SER A 44 11.40 1.28 3.56
CA SER A 44 10.45 2.40 3.67
C SER A 44 9.10 2.08 2.99
N GLU A 45 9.12 1.31 1.90
CA GLU A 45 7.91 0.87 1.19
C GLU A 45 7.04 -0.06 2.04
N ALA A 46 7.66 -1.04 2.71
CA ALA A 46 6.96 -1.98 3.57
C ALA A 46 6.37 -1.28 4.81
N ALA A 47 7.10 -0.33 5.39
CA ALA A 47 6.61 0.48 6.51
C ALA A 47 5.39 1.33 6.13
N ALA A 48 5.44 1.99 4.97
CA ALA A 48 4.33 2.79 4.46
C ALA A 48 3.10 1.94 4.12
N LEU A 49 3.30 0.74 3.58
CA LEU A 49 2.20 -0.19 3.30
C LEU A 49 1.54 -0.71 4.60
N LEU A 50 2.33 -0.96 5.64
CA LEU A 50 1.81 -1.32 6.96
C LEU A 50 0.95 -0.19 7.53
N GLU A 51 1.41 1.05 7.46
CA GLU A 51 0.63 2.22 7.89
C GLU A 51 -0.70 2.33 7.14
N ALA A 52 -0.68 2.19 5.81
CA ALA A 52 -1.90 2.18 4.99
C ALA A 52 -2.84 1.02 5.36
N THR A 53 -2.28 -0.14 5.72
CA THR A 53 -3.06 -1.30 6.20
C THR A 53 -3.80 -0.98 7.50
N MET A 54 -3.20 -0.22 8.40
CA MET A 54 -3.79 0.13 9.69
C MET A 54 -4.79 1.30 9.60
N THR A 55 -4.62 2.20 8.64
CA THR A 55 -5.35 3.48 8.59
C THR A 55 -6.45 3.56 7.53
N THR A 56 -6.36 2.77 6.47
CA THR A 56 -7.39 2.72 5.42
C THR A 56 -8.34 1.55 5.68
N ARG A 57 -9.64 1.74 5.54
CA ARG A 57 -10.65 0.69 5.75
C ARG A 57 -11.13 0.13 4.41
N LEU A 58 -11.45 -1.16 4.40
CA LEU A 58 -11.93 -1.85 3.20
C LEU A 58 -13.33 -1.35 2.81
N GLY A 59 -13.52 -0.98 1.54
CA GLY A 59 -14.80 -0.55 0.98
C GLY A 59 -15.33 0.79 1.52
N GLN A 60 -14.55 1.48 2.36
CA GLN A 60 -14.92 2.78 2.90
C GLN A 60 -14.25 3.86 2.06
N ARG A 61 -14.92 4.24 0.97
CA ARG A 61 -14.54 5.42 0.19
C ARG A 61 -14.63 6.63 1.13
N ARG A 62 -13.52 7.36 1.34
CA ARG A 62 -13.56 8.59 2.13
C ARG A 62 -14.54 9.53 1.44
N ALA A 63 -15.54 10.00 2.18
CA ALA A 63 -16.43 11.05 1.71
C ALA A 63 -15.58 12.32 1.60
N ASP A 64 -15.38 12.77 0.36
CA ASP A 64 -14.82 14.07 -0.03
C ASP A 64 -15.63 15.26 0.52
#